data_AF-A0A355B6J7-F1
#
_entry.id   AF-A0A355B6J7-F1
#
_cell.length_a   1.000
_cell.length_b   1.000
_cell.length_c   1.000
_cell.angle_alpha   90.00
_cell.angle_beta   90.00
_cell.angle_gamma   90.00
#
_symmetry.space_group_name_H-M   'P 1'
#
loop_
_entity.id
_entity.type
_entity.pdbx_description
1 polymer ?
#
loop_
_entity_poly.entity_id
_entity_poly.type
_entity_poly.pdbx_seq_one_letter_code
_entity_poly.pdbx_strand_id
1 'polypeptide(L)'
;MVAKHYAPYEKSLNEVVGSTETLLYRRDTWKSTTDQFISDAYRKIADADMGHCPGWRFGSSILPGEIRREDVYDAMKGTPSNLFVPKLRGKRIVSLFEDILDNVLNPDPLLRLGGDLFRFSGMRVRFRRKGPKGRRVIGVEKDGKPLVPGRFYSIATSGGRIQRIPFRMGDTGRVAAEELIGFIKENSPIRVGLTDNVEEVKA
;
A
#
# COMPACT_ATOMS: atom_id res chain seq x y z
N MET A 1 29.59 8.37 16.46
CA MET A 1 28.65 9.51 16.58
C MET A 1 27.18 9.09 16.48
N VAL A 2 26.81 8.13 15.63
CA VAL A 2 25.41 7.61 15.52
C VAL A 2 25.00 6.68 16.68
N ALA A 3 25.89 5.77 17.12
CA ALA A 3 25.57 4.76 18.13
C ALA A 3 24.99 5.32 19.45
N LYS A 4 25.44 6.51 19.88
CA LYS A 4 24.91 7.19 21.09
C LYS A 4 23.40 7.47 21.00
N HIS A 5 22.90 7.78 19.80
CA HIS A 5 21.47 8.06 19.59
C HIS A 5 20.64 6.78 19.46
N TYR A 6 21.26 5.68 18.99
CA TYR A 6 20.64 4.36 18.92
C TYR A 6 20.59 3.67 20.28
N ALA A 7 21.56 3.91 21.17
CA ALA A 7 21.71 3.20 22.44
C ALA A 7 20.43 3.10 23.30
N PRO A 8 19.60 4.16 23.45
CA PRO A 8 18.34 4.04 24.22
C PRO A 8 17.29 3.13 23.57
N TYR A 9 17.39 2.88 22.27
CA TYR A 9 16.41 2.17 21.45
C TYR A 9 16.94 0.86 20.88
N GLU A 10 18.22 0.54 21.11
CA GLU A 10 18.94 -0.57 20.48
C GLU A 10 18.20 -1.91 20.65
N LYS A 11 17.73 -2.19 21.87
CA LYS A 11 16.95 -3.41 22.15
C LYS A 11 15.63 -3.45 21.36
N SER A 12 14.96 -2.31 21.21
CA SER A 12 13.68 -2.22 20.51
C SER A 12 13.90 -2.36 19.00
N LEU A 13 14.79 -1.54 18.42
CA LEU A 13 15.07 -1.51 16.99
C LEU A 13 15.63 -2.84 16.48
N ASN A 14 16.48 -3.51 17.26
CA ASN A 14 17.04 -4.82 16.92
C ASN A 14 16.14 -6.01 17.27
N GLU A 15 14.95 -5.80 17.84
CA GLU A 15 14.01 -6.89 18.09
C GLU A 15 13.68 -7.60 16.78
N VAL A 16 13.98 -8.90 16.70
CA VAL A 16 13.54 -9.75 15.59
C VAL A 16 12.04 -10.00 15.77
N VAL A 17 11.24 -9.48 14.84
CA VAL A 17 9.78 -9.58 14.88
C VAL A 17 9.23 -10.72 14.03
N GLY A 18 10.06 -11.30 13.16
CA GLY A 18 9.74 -12.47 12.35
C GLY A 18 10.79 -12.70 11.27
N SER A 19 10.42 -13.38 10.20
CA SER A 19 11.26 -13.64 9.04
C SER A 19 10.47 -13.61 7.73
N THR A 20 11.16 -13.47 6.60
CA THR A 20 10.60 -13.58 5.24
C THR A 20 11.34 -14.67 4.46
N GLU A 21 10.61 -15.44 3.64
CA GLU A 21 11.20 -16.39 2.68
C GLU A 21 11.41 -15.77 1.29
N THR A 22 10.84 -14.59 1.05
CA THR A 22 10.87 -13.89 -0.24
C THR A 22 11.61 -12.56 -0.12
N LEU A 23 12.25 -12.11 -1.19
CA LEU A 23 12.82 -10.77 -1.27
C LEU A 23 11.71 -9.72 -1.12
N LEU A 24 11.83 -8.86 -0.10
CA LEU A 24 10.96 -7.70 0.07
C LEU A 24 11.66 -6.48 -0.51
N TYR A 25 11.19 -5.98 -1.65
CA TYR A 25 11.70 -4.76 -2.28
C TYR A 25 10.59 -3.71 -2.36
N ARG A 26 10.96 -2.43 -2.40
CA ARG A 26 10.02 -1.30 -2.45
C ARG A 26 9.81 -0.72 -3.84
N ARG A 27 10.89 -0.29 -4.50
CA ARG A 27 10.81 0.57 -5.67
C ARG A 27 10.31 -0.18 -6.91
N ASP A 28 9.22 0.31 -7.48
CA ASP A 28 8.71 -0.04 -8.81
C ASP A 28 7.62 0.97 -9.20
N THR A 29 7.14 1.01 -10.44
CA THR A 29 6.03 1.90 -10.82
C THR A 29 4.65 1.31 -10.43
N TRP A 30 4.50 -0.01 -10.47
CA TRP A 30 3.21 -0.69 -10.37
C TRP A 30 3.10 -1.62 -9.16
N LYS A 31 4.12 -2.45 -8.91
CA LYS A 31 4.06 -3.58 -7.97
C LYS A 31 5.39 -3.77 -7.24
N SER A 32 5.33 -4.00 -5.94
CA SER A 32 6.50 -4.34 -5.12
C SER A 32 6.10 -5.35 -4.06
N THR A 33 7.02 -6.20 -3.61
CA THR A 33 6.71 -7.23 -2.60
C THR A 33 6.51 -6.62 -1.21
N THR A 34 7.24 -5.56 -0.87
CA THR A 34 7.04 -4.86 0.43
C THR A 34 5.66 -4.24 0.53
N ASP A 35 5.23 -3.53 -0.52
CA ASP A 35 3.93 -2.85 -0.48
C ASP A 35 2.77 -3.84 -0.68
N GLN A 36 2.99 -4.93 -1.44
CA GLN A 36 2.04 -6.03 -1.53
C GLN A 36 1.80 -6.63 -0.14
N PHE A 37 2.87 -6.95 0.59
CA PHE A 37 2.79 -7.42 1.98
C PHE A 37 2.01 -6.46 2.87
N ILE A 38 2.37 -5.17 2.89
CA ILE A 38 1.69 -4.16 3.72
C ILE A 38 0.20 -4.08 3.38
N SER A 39 -0.12 -4.05 2.08
CA SER A 39 -1.52 -3.97 1.65
C SER A 39 -2.31 -5.24 2.00
N ASP A 40 -1.73 -6.43 1.87
CA ASP A 40 -2.37 -7.69 2.28
C ASP A 40 -2.57 -7.76 3.80
N ALA A 41 -1.56 -7.36 4.58
CA ALA A 41 -1.63 -7.32 6.03
C ALA A 41 -2.71 -6.34 6.50
N TYR A 42 -2.72 -5.10 6.01
CA TYR A 42 -3.77 -4.12 6.33
C TYR A 42 -5.17 -4.62 6.02
N ARG A 43 -5.34 -5.26 4.86
CA ARG A 43 -6.64 -5.82 4.47
C ARG A 43 -7.10 -6.90 5.45
N LYS A 44 -6.20 -7.79 5.87
CA LYS A 44 -6.49 -8.86 6.84
C LYS A 44 -6.76 -8.32 8.25
N ILE A 45 -5.90 -7.42 8.75
CA ILE A 45 -6.02 -6.81 10.09
C ILE A 45 -7.35 -6.08 10.25
N ALA A 46 -7.80 -5.39 9.20
CA ALA A 46 -9.00 -4.55 9.24
C ALA A 46 -10.25 -5.22 8.67
N ASP A 47 -10.17 -6.47 8.19
CA ASP A 47 -11.22 -7.15 7.41
C ASP A 47 -11.84 -6.23 6.34
N ALA A 48 -10.98 -5.64 5.51
CA ALA A 48 -11.37 -4.65 4.51
C ALA A 48 -11.55 -5.24 3.10
N ASP A 49 -12.38 -4.60 2.27
CA ASP A 49 -12.53 -4.98 0.86
C ASP A 49 -11.21 -4.80 0.08
N MET A 50 -10.44 -3.77 0.44
CA MET A 50 -9.18 -3.40 -0.21
C MET A 50 -8.14 -3.00 0.83
N GLY A 51 -6.91 -3.51 0.70
CA GLY A 51 -5.75 -2.93 1.37
C GLY A 51 -5.08 -1.89 0.48
N HIS A 52 -4.55 -0.82 1.05
CA HIS A 52 -3.89 0.25 0.32
C HIS A 52 -2.59 0.67 1.02
N CYS A 53 -1.49 0.68 0.26
CA CYS A 53 -0.20 1.24 0.63
C CYS A 53 0.17 2.36 -0.35
N PRO A 54 0.48 3.59 0.11
CA PRO A 54 0.95 4.65 -0.78
C PRO A 54 2.20 4.22 -1.56
N GLY A 55 2.31 4.63 -2.83
CA GLY A 55 3.47 4.33 -3.69
C GLY A 55 4.70 5.15 -3.33
N TRP A 56 5.22 5.00 -2.10
CA TRP A 56 6.42 5.67 -1.63
C TRP A 56 7.69 5.10 -2.27
N ARG A 57 8.69 5.96 -2.44
CA ARG A 57 9.99 5.58 -3.03
C ARG A 57 11.07 5.28 -1.99
N PHE A 58 10.84 5.63 -0.72
CA PHE A 58 11.77 5.36 0.37
C PHE A 58 11.51 3.99 1.00
N GLY A 59 12.51 3.48 1.72
CA GLY A 59 12.53 2.15 2.30
C GLY A 59 13.57 1.26 1.63
N SER A 60 14.12 0.36 2.42
CA SER A 60 15.17 -0.60 2.07
C SER A 60 14.59 -1.88 1.45
N SER A 61 15.49 -2.80 1.10
CA SER A 61 15.11 -4.14 0.67
C SER A 61 15.59 -5.16 1.69
N ILE A 62 14.75 -6.14 1.99
CA ILE A 62 15.01 -7.18 2.98
C ILE A 62 15.17 -8.49 2.22
N LEU A 63 16.35 -9.10 2.34
CA LEU A 63 16.63 -10.43 1.80
C LEU A 63 15.83 -11.48 2.59
N PRO A 64 15.60 -12.68 2.01
CA PRO A 64 15.09 -13.81 2.79
C PRO A 64 15.89 -14.01 4.08
N GLY A 65 15.23 -14.04 5.23
CA GLY A 65 15.87 -14.00 6.54
C GLY A 65 15.06 -13.26 7.59
N GLU A 66 15.74 -12.80 8.64
CA GLU A 66 15.13 -12.07 9.76
C GLU A 66 14.52 -10.74 9.31
N ILE A 67 13.41 -10.37 9.95
CA ILE A 67 12.83 -9.03 9.90
C ILE A 67 12.93 -8.45 11.31
N ARG A 68 13.59 -7.31 11.45
CA ARG A 68 13.69 -6.54 12.69
C ARG A 68 12.62 -5.47 12.74
N ARG A 69 12.35 -4.98 13.95
CA ARG A 69 11.43 -3.85 14.16
C ARG A 69 11.83 -2.63 13.33
N GLU A 70 13.13 -2.33 13.25
CA GLU A 70 13.64 -1.20 12.46
C GLU A 70 13.30 -1.33 10.96
N ASP A 71 13.34 -2.55 10.40
CA ASP A 71 12.99 -2.79 9.00
C ASP A 71 11.51 -2.41 8.72
N VAL A 72 10.62 -2.65 9.70
CA VAL A 72 9.22 -2.24 9.59
C VAL A 72 9.09 -0.71 9.62
N TYR A 73 9.84 -0.02 10.49
CA TYR A 73 9.81 1.43 10.56
C TYR A 73 10.38 2.10 9.31
N ASP A 74 11.44 1.55 8.73
CA ASP A 74 12.02 2.00 7.47
C ASP A 74 11.04 1.83 6.28
N ALA A 75 10.18 0.81 6.34
CA ALA A 75 9.08 0.60 5.39
C ALA A 75 7.85 1.49 5.65
N MET A 76 7.87 2.40 6.64
CA MET A 76 6.72 3.21 7.02
C MET A 76 7.02 4.71 6.95
N LYS A 77 5.97 5.53 6.85
CA LYS A 77 6.13 6.99 6.91
C LYS A 77 6.78 7.37 8.25
N GLY A 78 7.83 8.21 8.21
CA GLY A 78 8.59 8.59 9.40
C GLY A 78 7.81 9.32 10.50
N THR A 79 6.60 9.83 10.21
CA THR A 79 5.66 10.28 11.25
C THR A 79 4.66 9.18 11.57
N PRO A 80 4.45 8.82 12.84
CA PRO A 80 3.43 7.85 13.23
C PRO A 80 2.07 8.18 12.61
N SER A 81 1.41 7.14 12.09
CA SER A 81 0.10 7.24 11.47
C SER A 81 -0.73 6.05 11.90
N ASN A 82 -1.98 6.31 12.27
CA ASN A 82 -2.93 5.24 12.58
C ASN A 82 -3.28 4.44 11.33
N LEU A 83 -3.79 3.24 11.53
CA LEU A 83 -4.51 2.50 10.50
C LEU A 83 -5.93 3.07 10.37
N PHE A 84 -6.34 3.38 9.15
CA PHE A 84 -7.65 3.91 8.84
C PHE A 84 -8.41 2.95 7.92
N VAL A 85 -9.73 2.89 8.08
CA VAL A 85 -10.64 2.05 7.29
C VAL A 85 -11.82 2.88 6.73
N PRO A 86 -11.57 3.93 5.92
CA PRO A 86 -12.65 4.67 5.26
C PRO A 86 -13.48 3.78 4.33
N LYS A 87 -14.71 4.22 4.01
CA LYS A 87 -15.59 3.56 3.04
C LYS A 87 -15.80 4.46 1.83
N LEU A 88 -15.38 4.00 0.65
CA LEU A 88 -15.57 4.75 -0.61
C LEU A 88 -16.59 4.06 -1.50
N ARG A 89 -17.34 4.85 -2.29
CA ARG A 89 -18.19 4.30 -3.34
C ARG A 89 -17.34 3.74 -4.48
N GLY A 90 -17.80 2.68 -5.15
CA GLY A 90 -17.09 2.08 -6.29
C GLY A 90 -16.65 3.10 -7.35
N LYS A 91 -17.54 4.06 -7.68
CA LYS A 91 -17.18 5.15 -8.63
C LYS A 91 -15.99 5.98 -8.18
N ARG A 92 -15.84 6.22 -6.88
CA ARG A 92 -14.77 7.04 -6.31
C ARG A 92 -13.44 6.28 -6.31
N ILE A 93 -13.48 4.96 -6.14
CA ILE A 93 -12.30 4.10 -6.25
C ILE A 93 -11.77 4.13 -7.69
N VAL A 94 -12.66 3.99 -8.69
CA VAL A 94 -12.27 4.13 -10.10
C VAL A 94 -11.65 5.50 -10.38
N SER A 95 -12.28 6.59 -9.90
CA SER A 95 -11.70 7.94 -10.05
C SER A 95 -10.32 8.07 -9.39
N LEU A 96 -10.10 7.45 -8.22
CA LEU A 96 -8.81 7.48 -7.54
C LEU A 96 -7.71 6.82 -8.38
N PHE A 97 -8.00 5.66 -8.99
CA PHE A 97 -7.07 5.03 -9.93
C PHE A 97 -6.80 5.93 -11.13
N GLU A 98 -7.84 6.54 -11.71
CA GLU A 98 -7.70 7.44 -12.86
C GLU A 98 -6.82 8.66 -12.54
N ASP A 99 -7.06 9.32 -11.41
CA ASP A 99 -6.31 10.51 -11.00
C ASP A 99 -4.82 10.20 -10.77
N ILE A 100 -4.52 9.06 -10.14
CA ILE A 100 -3.13 8.65 -9.89
C ILE A 100 -2.46 8.21 -11.20
N LEU A 101 -3.13 7.43 -12.04
CA LEU A 101 -2.58 7.03 -13.33
C LEU A 101 -2.35 8.23 -14.25
N ASP A 102 -3.24 9.21 -14.25
CA ASP A 102 -3.02 10.45 -14.99
C ASP A 102 -1.80 11.20 -14.47
N ASN A 103 -1.58 11.24 -13.15
CA ASN A 103 -0.40 11.86 -12.58
C ASN A 103 0.91 11.14 -12.94
N VAL A 104 0.91 9.80 -12.89
CA VAL A 104 2.10 8.98 -13.16
C VAL A 104 2.44 8.97 -14.66
N LEU A 105 1.42 8.92 -15.52
CA LEU A 105 1.55 8.74 -16.97
C LEU A 105 1.24 10.00 -17.78
N ASN A 106 1.18 11.18 -17.14
CA ASN A 106 0.90 12.41 -17.85
C ASN A 106 1.98 12.64 -18.92
N PRO A 107 1.65 12.88 -20.20
CA PRO A 107 2.68 13.18 -21.21
C PRO A 107 3.44 14.46 -20.89
N ASP A 108 2.78 15.45 -20.27
CA ASP A 108 3.40 16.68 -19.82
C ASP A 108 4.15 16.46 -18.49
N PRO A 109 5.49 16.58 -18.47
CA PRO A 109 6.27 16.41 -17.24
C PRO A 109 5.93 17.46 -16.17
N LEU A 110 5.43 18.65 -16.54
CA LEU A 110 5.07 19.70 -15.59
C LEU A 110 3.81 19.35 -14.77
N LEU A 111 3.00 18.39 -15.24
CA LEU A 111 1.81 17.91 -14.54
C LEU A 111 2.06 16.66 -13.69
N ARG A 112 3.29 16.13 -13.68
CA ARG A 112 3.67 14.97 -12.88
C ARG A 112 4.08 15.42 -11.48
N LEU A 113 3.61 14.71 -10.44
CA LEU A 113 4.01 14.97 -9.05
C LEU A 113 5.21 14.12 -8.62
N GLY A 114 5.67 13.20 -9.48
CA GLY A 114 6.82 12.34 -9.19
C GLY A 114 6.54 11.15 -8.26
N GLY A 115 5.27 10.74 -8.13
CA GLY A 115 4.90 9.50 -7.45
C GLY A 115 4.80 8.29 -8.39
N ASP A 116 4.55 7.13 -7.80
CA ASP A 116 4.23 5.87 -8.49
C ASP A 116 2.77 5.47 -8.18
N LEU A 117 2.23 4.43 -8.83
CA LEU A 117 0.89 3.93 -8.50
C LEU A 117 0.89 3.44 -7.04
N PHE A 118 -0.15 3.75 -6.27
CA PHE A 118 -0.29 3.14 -4.95
C PHE A 118 -0.45 1.62 -5.09
N ARG A 119 0.03 0.87 -4.09
CA ARG A 119 -0.17 -0.58 -4.08
C ARG A 119 -1.41 -0.94 -3.31
N PHE A 120 -1.99 -2.05 -3.70
CA PHE A 120 -3.26 -2.46 -3.16
C PHE A 120 -3.45 -3.97 -3.24
N SER A 121 -4.33 -4.46 -2.40
CA SER A 121 -4.78 -5.86 -2.39
C SER A 121 -6.30 -5.92 -2.44
N GLY A 122 -6.85 -7.03 -2.93
CA GLY A 122 -8.31 -7.30 -2.93
C GLY A 122 -9.06 -6.75 -4.12
N MET A 123 -8.38 -6.04 -5.00
CA MET A 123 -8.92 -5.56 -6.25
C MET A 123 -7.95 -5.83 -7.40
N ARG A 124 -8.45 -5.71 -8.63
CA ARG A 124 -7.67 -5.73 -9.86
C ARG A 124 -8.00 -4.49 -10.67
N VAL A 125 -6.99 -3.82 -11.23
CA VAL A 125 -7.17 -2.69 -12.15
C VAL A 125 -6.63 -3.05 -13.53
N ARG A 126 -7.42 -2.73 -14.56
CA ARG A 126 -7.01 -2.79 -15.96
C ARG A 126 -6.98 -1.37 -16.52
N PHE A 127 -5.90 -0.96 -17.17
CA PHE A 127 -5.77 0.40 -17.71
C PHE A 127 -4.99 0.46 -19.03
N ARG A 128 -5.19 1.56 -19.78
CA ARG A 128 -4.47 1.91 -21.01
C ARG A 128 -3.37 2.91 -20.71
N ARG A 129 -2.10 2.54 -20.95
CA ARG A 129 -0.95 3.42 -20.68
C ARG A 129 -1.00 4.72 -21.48
N LYS A 130 -1.40 4.65 -22.75
CA LYS A 130 -1.52 5.82 -23.65
C LYS A 130 -2.94 6.41 -23.70
N GLY A 131 -3.84 5.98 -22.80
CA GLY A 131 -5.19 6.54 -22.74
C GLY A 131 -5.16 8.01 -22.31
N PRO A 132 -6.07 8.86 -22.82
CA PRO A 132 -6.20 10.23 -22.32
C PRO A 132 -6.76 10.23 -20.90
N LYS A 133 -6.52 11.32 -20.16
CA LYS A 133 -7.11 11.56 -18.83
C LYS A 133 -8.63 11.31 -18.85
N GLY A 134 -9.12 10.60 -17.85
CA GLY A 134 -10.53 10.22 -17.72
C GLY A 134 -10.90 8.95 -18.48
N ARG A 135 -9.98 8.35 -19.24
CA ARG A 135 -10.21 7.12 -20.03
C ARG A 135 -9.03 6.14 -19.96
N ARG A 136 -8.13 6.29 -18.98
CA ARG A 136 -7.01 5.35 -18.77
C ARG A 136 -7.53 4.07 -18.15
N VAL A 137 -8.29 4.14 -17.06
CA VAL A 137 -8.87 2.99 -16.38
C VAL A 137 -9.96 2.37 -17.25
N ILE A 138 -9.76 1.10 -17.61
CA ILE A 138 -10.75 0.28 -18.32
C ILE A 138 -11.76 -0.27 -17.30
N GLY A 139 -11.28 -0.73 -16.15
CA GLY A 139 -12.13 -1.27 -15.10
C GLY A 139 -11.35 -1.58 -13.82
N VAL A 140 -12.09 -1.58 -12.71
CA VAL A 140 -11.63 -2.08 -11.42
C VAL A 140 -12.58 -3.20 -11.00
N GLU A 141 -12.01 -4.33 -10.61
CA GLU A 141 -12.74 -5.53 -10.23
C GLU A 141 -12.40 -5.92 -8.78
N LYS A 142 -13.38 -6.45 -8.06
CA LYS A 142 -13.21 -7.18 -6.80
C LYS A 142 -13.76 -8.58 -7.00
N ASP A 143 -12.96 -9.60 -6.70
CA ASP A 143 -13.33 -11.01 -6.85
C ASP A 143 -13.86 -11.34 -8.26
N GLY A 144 -13.20 -10.79 -9.29
CA GLY A 144 -13.56 -10.96 -10.70
C GLY A 144 -14.84 -10.23 -11.15
N LYS A 145 -15.44 -9.40 -10.28
CA LYS A 145 -16.65 -8.63 -10.58
C LYS A 145 -16.35 -7.13 -10.62
N PRO A 146 -16.83 -6.39 -11.63
CA PRO A 146 -16.68 -4.94 -11.66
C PRO A 146 -17.23 -4.26 -10.40
N LEU A 147 -16.56 -3.21 -9.93
CA LEU A 147 -17.08 -2.42 -8.80
C LEU A 147 -18.43 -1.79 -9.17
N VAL A 148 -19.40 -1.91 -8.28
CA VAL A 148 -20.72 -1.28 -8.44
C VAL A 148 -20.61 0.21 -8.07
N PRO A 149 -20.92 1.16 -8.97
CA PRO A 149 -20.67 2.59 -8.76
C PRO A 149 -21.24 3.16 -7.46
N GLY A 150 -22.43 2.72 -7.05
CA GLY A 150 -23.13 3.18 -5.86
C GLY A 150 -22.76 2.44 -4.57
N ARG A 151 -22.15 1.26 -4.65
CA ARG A 151 -21.83 0.41 -3.49
C ARG A 151 -20.62 0.95 -2.74
N PHE A 152 -20.64 0.86 -1.42
CA PHE A 152 -19.49 1.17 -0.57
C PHE A 152 -18.55 -0.03 -0.43
N TYR A 153 -17.26 0.27 -0.44
CA TYR A 153 -16.18 -0.67 -0.18
C TYR A 153 -15.26 -0.11 0.90
N SER A 154 -14.87 -0.93 1.88
CA SER A 154 -13.91 -0.56 2.93
C SER A 154 -12.47 -0.60 2.40
N ILE A 155 -11.66 0.38 2.79
CA ILE A 155 -10.26 0.48 2.35
C ILE A 155 -9.37 0.64 3.57
N ALA A 156 -8.53 -0.35 3.87
CA ALA A 156 -7.53 -0.27 4.94
C ALA A 156 -6.28 0.47 4.45
N THR A 157 -5.89 1.55 5.12
CA THR A 157 -4.83 2.46 4.65
C THR A 157 -4.14 3.20 5.80
N SER A 158 -2.90 3.63 5.57
CA SER A 158 -2.16 4.53 6.47
C SER A 158 -1.22 5.45 5.69
N GLY A 159 -0.79 6.56 6.32
CA GLY A 159 0.24 7.47 5.80
C GLY A 159 -0.13 8.32 4.58
N GLY A 160 -1.27 8.05 3.93
CA GLY A 160 -1.79 8.82 2.80
C GLY A 160 -2.83 9.88 3.19
N ARG A 161 -3.66 10.28 2.21
CA ARG A 161 -4.80 11.20 2.40
C ARG A 161 -6.16 10.59 2.01
N ILE A 162 -6.23 9.31 1.66
CA ILE A 162 -7.47 8.63 1.28
C ILE A 162 -8.53 8.73 2.39
N GLN A 163 -8.11 8.65 3.65
CA GLN A 163 -8.95 8.79 4.83
C GLN A 163 -9.59 10.19 4.99
N ARG A 164 -9.08 11.22 4.29
CA ARG A 164 -9.67 12.57 4.27
C ARG A 164 -10.77 12.72 3.21
N ILE A 165 -10.99 11.71 2.38
CA ILE A 165 -12.10 11.72 1.41
C ILE A 165 -13.39 11.54 2.23
N PRO A 166 -14.36 12.48 2.16
CA PRO A 166 -15.26 12.86 3.26
C PRO A 166 -16.38 11.87 3.63
N PHE A 167 -16.22 10.57 3.38
CA PHE A 167 -17.26 9.58 3.69
C PHE A 167 -16.78 8.58 4.74
N ARG A 168 -17.09 8.91 6.01
CA ARG A 168 -16.86 8.09 7.22
C ARG A 168 -15.37 7.92 7.57
N MET A 169 -14.90 8.67 8.57
CA MET A 169 -13.58 8.50 9.15
C MET A 169 -13.54 7.17 9.91
N GLY A 170 -12.80 6.20 9.38
CA GLY A 170 -12.60 4.89 10.01
C GLY A 170 -11.27 4.82 10.76
N ASP A 171 -10.95 5.81 11.59
CA ASP A 171 -9.72 5.75 12.41
C ASP A 171 -9.86 4.60 13.43
N THR A 172 -8.90 3.68 13.42
CA THR A 172 -8.88 2.56 14.37
C THR A 172 -8.29 2.94 15.73
N GLY A 173 -7.59 4.08 15.81
CA GLY A 173 -6.80 4.48 16.97
C GLY A 173 -5.49 3.70 17.13
N ARG A 174 -5.21 2.73 16.25
CA ARG A 174 -4.04 1.83 16.34
C ARG A 174 -2.95 2.26 15.37
N VAL A 175 -1.71 2.34 15.85
CA VAL A 175 -0.56 2.75 15.04
C VAL A 175 -0.25 1.67 14.00
N ALA A 176 -0.26 2.04 12.72
CA ALA A 176 -0.21 1.06 11.64
C ALA A 176 1.11 0.26 11.59
N ALA A 177 2.22 0.87 12.03
CA ALA A 177 3.51 0.18 12.12
C ALA A 177 3.50 -0.90 13.22
N GLU A 178 2.88 -0.63 14.38
CA GLU A 178 2.77 -1.62 15.46
C GLU A 178 1.80 -2.75 15.10
N GLU A 179 0.70 -2.44 14.39
CA GLU A 179 -0.20 -3.46 13.85
C GLU A 179 0.52 -4.39 12.85
N LEU A 180 1.39 -3.84 11.99
CA LEU A 180 2.23 -4.65 11.09
C LEU A 180 3.22 -5.52 11.86
N ILE A 181 3.87 -4.98 12.89
CA ILE A 181 4.78 -5.76 13.75
C ILE A 181 4.04 -6.93 14.40
N GLY A 182 2.85 -6.69 14.98
CA GLY A 182 2.00 -7.74 15.54
C GLY A 182 1.63 -8.79 14.49
N PHE A 183 1.20 -8.34 13.32
CA PHE A 183 0.86 -9.22 12.21
C PHE A 183 2.05 -10.08 11.75
N ILE A 184 3.26 -9.53 11.68
CA ILE A 184 4.48 -10.29 11.33
C ILE A 184 4.74 -11.38 12.36
N LYS A 185 4.68 -11.06 13.65
CA LYS A 185 4.91 -12.04 14.74
C LYS A 185 3.96 -13.23 14.66
N GLU A 186 2.71 -12.99 14.31
CA GLU A 186 1.67 -14.03 14.20
C GLU A 186 1.74 -14.85 12.90
N ASN A 187 2.32 -14.30 11.83
CA ASN A 187 2.28 -14.89 10.49
C ASN A 187 3.66 -15.27 9.94
N SER A 188 4.70 -15.22 10.76
CA SER A 188 6.07 -15.58 10.38
C SER A 188 6.20 -17.10 10.10
N PRO A 189 6.94 -17.53 9.06
CA PRO A 189 7.63 -16.71 8.07
C PRO A 189 6.67 -16.11 7.04
N ILE A 190 6.91 -14.85 6.69
CA ILE A 190 6.18 -14.13 5.65
C ILE A 190 6.56 -14.67 4.28
N ARG A 191 5.54 -15.00 3.47
CA ARG A 191 5.66 -15.43 2.08
C ARG A 191 4.83 -14.51 1.21
N VAL A 192 5.48 -13.71 0.36
CA VAL A 192 4.79 -12.70 -0.44
C VAL A 192 5.09 -12.92 -1.92
N GLY A 193 4.04 -13.19 -2.69
CA GLY A 193 4.09 -13.20 -4.15
C GLY A 193 3.52 -11.90 -4.71
N LEU A 194 4.03 -11.47 -5.86
CA LEU A 194 3.39 -10.39 -6.63
C LEU A 194 2.05 -10.89 -7.17
N THR A 195 0.99 -10.13 -6.90
CA THR A 195 -0.33 -10.47 -7.43
C THR A 195 -0.52 -9.93 -8.84
N ASP A 196 -1.38 -10.55 -9.64
CA ASP A 196 -1.75 -10.04 -10.96
C ASP A 196 -2.89 -8.99 -10.91
N ASN A 197 -2.79 -8.10 -9.92
CA ASN A 197 -3.78 -7.07 -9.61
C ASN A 197 -3.68 -5.81 -10.48
N VAL A 198 -2.63 -5.65 -11.28
CA VAL A 198 -2.45 -4.52 -12.20
C VAL A 198 -2.17 -5.06 -13.59
N GLU A 199 -3.04 -4.72 -14.53
CA GLU A 199 -2.98 -5.14 -15.93
C GLU A 199 -2.87 -3.90 -16.83
N GLU A 200 -1.71 -3.72 -17.45
CA GLU A 200 -1.50 -2.71 -18.48
C GLU A 200 -1.90 -3.28 -19.85
N VAL A 201 -2.95 -2.74 -20.45
CA VAL A 201 -3.40 -3.14 -21.78
C VAL A 201 -2.65 -2.32 -22.82
N LYS A 202 -1.94 -3.01 -23.71
CA LYS A 202 -1.33 -2.40 -24.89
C LYS A 202 -2.46 -1.92 -25.81
N ALA A 203 -2.37 -0.66 -26.22
CA ALA A 203 -3.27 -0.06 -27.20
C ALA A 203 -3.08 -0.72 -28.58
#